data_AF-A0A5G2RDT5-F1
#
_entry.id   AF-A0A5G2RDT5-F1
#
_cell.length_a   1.000
_cell.length_b   1.000
_cell.length_c   1.000
_cell.angle_alpha   90.00
_cell.angle_beta   90.00
_cell.angle_gamma   90.00
#
_symmetry.space_group_name_H-M   'P 1'
#
loop_
_entity.id
_entity.type
_entity.pdbx_description
1 polymer ?
#
loop_
_entity_poly.entity_id
_entity_poly.type
_entity_poly.pdbx_seq_one_letter_code
_entity_poly.pdbx_strand_id
1 'polypeptide(L)'
;MIPLAQSEAFLTDLLEKVCERMNDYKLEEDPVTQEKTFKRFAPRRGDEIYKEFKKFFFYSDAYRPLKFACETIIEEYEDEIFSLIAQEANHLADKLCSEKSGLCDTSAHHPEVEE
;
A
#
# COMPACT_ATOMS: atom_id res chain seq x y z
N MET A 1 11.16 -24.63 18.64
CA MET A 1 11.44 -23.79 17.48
C MET A 1 10.29 -22.80 17.41
N ILE A 2 10.55 -21.51 17.62
CA ILE A 2 9.53 -20.49 17.40
C ILE A 2 9.29 -20.51 15.88
N PRO A 3 8.03 -20.63 15.41
CA PRO A 3 7.73 -20.55 13.98
C PRO A 3 8.24 -19.22 13.42
N LEU A 4 8.37 -19.13 12.10
CA LEU A 4 8.85 -18.00 11.31
C LEU A 4 7.99 -16.72 11.43
N ALA A 5 7.34 -16.47 12.56
CA ALA A 5 6.87 -15.14 12.89
C ALA A 5 8.11 -14.27 13.09
N GLN A 6 8.45 -13.47 12.08
CA GLN A 6 9.46 -12.43 12.22
C GLN A 6 9.15 -11.61 13.47
N SER A 7 10.18 -11.18 14.22
CA SER A 7 9.96 -10.42 15.45
C SER A 7 9.07 -9.20 15.17
N GLU A 8 8.18 -8.84 16.08
CA GLU A 8 7.29 -7.67 15.93
C GLU A 8 8.06 -6.42 15.47
N ALA A 9 9.21 -6.14 16.09
CA ALA A 9 10.09 -5.04 15.68
C ALA A 9 10.54 -5.10 14.20
N PHE A 10 10.75 -6.29 13.64
CA PHE A 10 11.08 -6.44 12.21
C PHE A 10 9.88 -6.12 11.32
N LEU A 11 8.69 -6.54 11.74
CA LEU A 11 7.46 -6.29 10.99
C LEU A 11 7.10 -4.80 11.03
N THR A 12 7.25 -4.14 12.18
CA THR A 12 7.11 -2.68 12.29
C THR A 12 8.08 -1.96 11.36
N ASP A 13 9.38 -2.28 11.40
CA ASP A 13 10.39 -1.71 10.50
C ASP A 13 10.07 -1.92 9.01
N LEU A 14 9.44 -3.05 8.67
CA LEU A 14 9.01 -3.36 7.32
C LEU A 14 7.81 -2.51 6.90
N LEU A 15 6.81 -2.39 7.76
CA LEU A 15 5.59 -1.60 7.54
C LEU A 15 5.90 -0.11 7.37
N GLU A 16 6.82 0.45 8.18
CA GLU A 16 7.31 1.82 8.01
C GLU A 16 7.90 2.04 6.60
N LYS A 17 8.75 1.11 6.15
CA LYS A 17 9.34 1.16 4.79
C LYS A 17 8.29 1.06 3.69
N VAL A 18 7.16 0.40 3.95
CA VAL A 18 6.04 0.37 3.00
C VAL A 18 5.42 1.76 2.87
N CYS A 19 5.18 2.47 3.98
CA CYS A 19 4.63 3.83 3.91
C CYS A 19 5.59 4.85 3.31
N GLU A 20 6.90 4.70 3.50
CA GLU A 20 7.88 5.56 2.82
C GLU A 20 7.77 5.47 1.29
N ARG A 21 7.36 4.31 0.76
CA ARG A 21 7.15 4.10 -0.67
C ARG A 21 5.87 4.72 -1.22
N MET A 22 5.06 5.40 -0.41
CA MET A 22 3.92 6.17 -0.93
C MET A 22 4.37 7.32 -1.83
N ASN A 23 5.63 7.75 -1.74
CA ASN A 23 6.27 8.66 -2.67
C ASN A 23 6.40 8.11 -4.12
N ASP A 24 6.20 6.81 -4.33
CA ASP A 24 6.12 6.16 -5.65
C ASP A 24 4.80 6.49 -6.39
N TYR A 25 3.86 7.15 -5.71
CA TYR A 25 2.52 7.45 -6.19
C TYR A 25 2.31 8.96 -6.38
N LYS A 26 1.47 9.31 -7.35
CA LYS A 26 1.06 10.67 -7.66
C LYS A 26 -0.46 10.77 -7.58
N LEU A 27 -0.94 11.88 -7.01
CA LEU A 27 -2.34 12.25 -7.07
C LEU A 27 -2.70 12.71 -8.49
N GLU A 28 -3.64 12.03 -9.11
CA GLU A 28 -4.27 12.40 -10.37
C GLU A 28 -5.74 12.75 -10.12
N GLU A 29 -6.23 13.75 -10.84
CA GLU A 29 -7.64 14.14 -10.84
C GLU A 29 -8.20 13.91 -12.23
N ASP A 30 -9.27 13.13 -12.32
CA ASP A 30 -9.97 12.91 -13.57
C ASP A 30 -10.59 14.23 -14.05
N PRO A 31 -10.30 14.71 -15.27
CA PRO A 31 -10.77 16.01 -15.74
C PRO A 31 -12.29 16.09 -15.97
N VAL A 32 -12.96 14.93 -16.07
CA VAL A 32 -14.40 14.83 -16.33
C VAL A 32 -15.16 14.59 -15.01
N THR A 33 -14.75 13.58 -14.23
CA THR A 33 -15.45 13.21 -12.98
C THR A 33 -14.96 13.99 -11.76
N GLN A 34 -13.81 14.67 -11.86
CA GLN A 34 -13.09 15.31 -10.75
C GLN A 34 -12.68 14.32 -9.64
N GLU A 35 -12.72 13.02 -9.94
CA GLU A 35 -12.33 11.98 -9.00
C GLU A 35 -10.81 11.98 -8.81
N LYS A 36 -10.38 11.92 -7.55
CA LYS A 36 -8.97 11.94 -7.17
C LYS A 36 -8.48 10.55 -6.89
N THR A 37 -7.44 10.12 -7.59
CA THR A 37 -6.85 8.79 -7.45
C THR A 37 -5.34 8.88 -7.29
N PHE A 38 -4.76 8.02 -6.46
CA PHE A 38 -3.32 7.88 -6.37
C PHE A 38 -2.86 6.80 -7.35
N LYS A 39 -2.07 7.19 -8.36
CA LYS A 39 -1.50 6.26 -9.34
C LYS A 39 0.01 6.10 -9.16
N ARG A 40 0.49 4.87 -9.23
CA ARG A 40 1.93 4.57 -9.16
C ARG A 40 2.59 5.06 -10.45
N PHE A 41 3.68 5.81 -10.29
CA PHE A 41 4.52 6.25 -11.40
C PHE A 41 5.94 5.69 -11.31
N ALA A 42 6.40 5.32 -10.11
CA ALA A 42 7.72 4.73 -9.96
C ALA A 42 7.69 3.24 -10.38
N PRO A 43 8.62 2.81 -11.24
CA PRO A 43 8.74 1.42 -11.67
C PRO A 43 9.02 0.50 -10.48
N ARG A 44 8.50 -0.72 -10.50
CA ARG A 44 8.89 -1.75 -9.53
C ARG A 44 10.29 -2.26 -9.86
N ARG A 45 10.88 -2.95 -8.88
CA ARG A 45 12.20 -3.53 -9.03
C ARG A 45 12.14 -4.62 -10.11
N GLY A 46 12.76 -4.35 -11.26
CA GLY A 46 12.77 -5.26 -12.41
C GLY A 46 11.96 -4.78 -13.61
N ASP A 47 11.13 -3.73 -13.45
CA ASP A 47 10.36 -3.17 -14.57
C ASP A 47 11.30 -2.40 -15.53
N GLU A 48 11.01 -2.49 -16.83
CA GLU A 48 11.66 -1.63 -17.82
C GLU A 48 11.30 -0.16 -17.53
N ILE A 49 12.31 0.63 -17.16
CA ILE A 49 12.12 2.05 -16.90
C ILE A 49 11.90 2.76 -18.23
N TYR A 50 10.65 2.95 -18.62
CA TYR A 50 10.32 3.77 -19.79
C TYR A 50 10.88 5.19 -19.61
N LYS A 51 11.41 5.77 -20.70
CA LYS A 51 12.13 7.05 -20.68
C LYS A 51 11.26 8.21 -20.17
N GLU A 52 9.93 8.09 -20.26
CA GLU A 52 9.00 9.07 -19.73
C GLU A 52 9.09 9.17 -18.19
N PHE A 53 9.28 8.06 -17.47
CA PHE A 53 9.34 8.06 -16.00
C PHE A 53 10.61 8.71 -15.43
N LYS A 54 11.72 8.75 -16.20
CA LYS A 54 12.94 9.47 -15.80
C LYS A 54 12.80 11.00 -15.81
N LYS A 55 11.82 11.54 -16.54
CA LYS A 55 11.61 13.01 -16.67
C LYS A 55 10.80 13.60 -15.52
N PHE A 56 10.17 12.75 -14.71
CA PHE A 56 9.16 13.14 -13.75
C PHE A 56 9.56 12.77 -12.32
N PHE A 57 10.81 13.07 -11.92
CA PHE A 57 11.18 13.15 -10.50
C PHE A 57 10.43 14.33 -9.86
N PHE A 58 9.12 14.17 -9.67
CA PHE A 58 8.28 15.12 -8.96
C PHE A 58 8.51 14.91 -7.47
N TYR A 59 9.42 15.69 -6.90
CA TYR A 59 9.45 15.96 -5.46
C TYR A 59 8.24 16.85 -5.12
N SER A 60 7.03 16.30 -5.27
CA SER A 60 5.79 16.97 -4.90
C SER A 60 5.31 16.42 -3.57
N ASP A 61 4.89 17.30 -2.66
CA ASP A 61 4.25 16.91 -1.41
C ASP A 61 2.86 16.26 -1.59
N ALA A 62 2.43 16.06 -2.84
CA ALA A 62 1.17 15.41 -3.19
C ALA A 62 1.02 13.98 -2.65
N TYR A 63 2.12 13.27 -2.36
CA TYR A 63 2.06 11.92 -1.75
C TYR A 63 1.84 11.95 -0.24
N ARG A 64 2.04 13.08 0.44
CA ARG A 64 1.98 13.16 1.91
C ARG A 64 0.64 12.69 2.48
N PRO A 65 -0.54 13.01 1.90
CA PRO A 65 -1.81 12.47 2.39
C PRO A 65 -1.89 10.94 2.30
N LEU A 66 -1.31 10.34 1.25
CA LEU A 66 -1.27 8.89 1.10
C LEU A 66 -0.31 8.23 2.11
N LYS A 67 0.86 8.84 2.33
CA LYS A 67 1.80 8.40 3.36
C LYS A 67 1.15 8.46 4.75
N PHE A 68 0.52 9.58 5.07
CA PHE A 68 -0.19 9.75 6.34
C PHE A 68 -1.28 8.69 6.52
N ALA A 69 -2.11 8.45 5.50
CA ALA A 69 -3.13 7.40 5.57
C ALA A 69 -2.53 6.00 5.79
N CYS A 70 -1.42 5.68 5.13
CA CYS A 70 -0.69 4.42 5.35
C CYS A 70 -0.21 4.29 6.80
N GLU A 71 0.43 5.34 7.33
CA GLU A 71 0.93 5.37 8.70
C GLU A 71 -0.22 5.21 9.72
N THR A 72 -1.34 5.90 9.51
CA THR A 72 -2.54 5.77 10.34
C THR A 72 -3.10 4.35 10.30
N ILE A 73 -3.19 3.70 9.13
CA ILE A 73 -3.67 2.32 9.03
C ILE A 73 -2.76 1.36 9.79
N ILE A 74 -1.44 1.52 9.71
CA ILE A 74 -0.51 0.67 10.45
C ILE A 74 -0.63 0.91 11.96
N GLU A 75 -0.70 2.16 12.39
CA GLU A 75 -0.86 2.51 13.81
C GLU A 75 -2.18 1.99 14.40
N GLU A 76 -3.29 2.11 13.67
CA GLU A 76 -4.60 1.69 14.16
C GLU A 76 -4.82 0.17 14.14
N TYR A 77 -4.20 -0.54 13.19
CA TYR A 77 -4.48 -1.97 12.93
C TYR A 77 -3.23 -2.86 13.06
N GLU A 78 -2.21 -2.44 13.83
CA GLU A 78 -0.95 -3.19 13.99
C GLU A 78 -1.19 -4.64 14.45
N ASP A 79 -2.00 -4.82 15.49
CA ASP A 79 -2.32 -6.12 16.07
C ASP A 79 -3.04 -7.03 15.06
N GLU A 80 -4.02 -6.50 14.31
CA GLU A 80 -4.71 -7.23 13.25
C GLU A 80 -3.78 -7.60 12.10
N ILE A 81 -2.90 -6.68 11.69
CA ILE A 81 -1.91 -6.92 10.64
C ILE A 81 -0.99 -8.06 11.06
N PHE A 82 -0.42 -8.01 12.27
CA PHE A 82 0.46 -9.07 12.76
C PHE A 82 -0.26 -10.40 12.91
N SER A 83 -1.50 -10.38 13.38
CA SER A 83 -2.34 -11.58 13.46
C SER A 83 -2.57 -12.22 12.09
N LEU A 84 -2.88 -11.40 11.07
CA LEU A 84 -3.09 -11.87 9.70
C LEU A 84 -1.80 -12.41 9.05
N ILE A 85 -0.65 -11.77 9.32
CA ILE A 85 0.67 -12.26 8.87
C ILE A 85 0.99 -13.61 9.53
N ALA A 86 0.81 -13.73 10.84
CA ALA A 86 1.09 -14.96 11.59
C ALA A 86 0.20 -16.13 11.17
N GLN A 87 -1.02 -15.85 10.70
CA GLN A 87 -1.95 -16.83 10.16
C GLN A 87 -1.66 -17.19 8.69
N GLU A 88 -0.64 -16.59 8.06
CA GLU A 88 -0.34 -16.72 6.64
C GLU A 88 -1.60 -16.51 5.78
N ALA A 89 -2.40 -15.50 6.15
CA ALA A 89 -3.71 -15.30 5.56
C ALA A 89 -3.59 -15.01 4.05
N ASN A 90 -4.17 -15.89 3.22
CA ASN A 90 -4.46 -15.55 1.82
C ASN A 90 -5.30 -14.27 1.78
N HIS A 91 -4.98 -13.37 0.85
CA HIS A 91 -5.67 -12.10 0.67
C HIS A 91 -5.65 -11.20 1.92
N LEU A 92 -4.48 -11.06 2.55
CA LEU A 92 -4.29 -10.22 3.74
C LEU A 92 -4.87 -8.81 3.55
N ALA A 93 -4.61 -8.17 2.41
CA ALA A 93 -5.09 -6.83 2.10
C ALA A 93 -6.63 -6.76 2.11
N ASP A 94 -7.30 -7.73 1.49
CA ASP A 94 -8.76 -7.75 1.40
C ASP A 94 -9.37 -7.97 2.79
N LYS A 95 -8.83 -8.92 3.58
CA LYS A 95 -9.30 -9.19 4.94
C LYS A 95 -9.09 -8.00 5.87
N LEU A 96 -7.92 -7.38 5.81
CA LEU A 96 -7.62 -6.19 6.60
C LEU A 96 -8.58 -5.06 6.21
N CYS A 97 -8.68 -4.76 4.91
CA CYS A 97 -9.45 -3.61 4.43
C CYS A 97 -10.96 -3.77 4.60
N SER A 98 -11.50 -4.98 4.47
CA SER A 98 -12.95 -5.21 4.52
C SER A 98 -13.41 -5.72 5.89
N GLU A 99 -12.81 -6.78 6.43
CA GLU A 99 -13.28 -7.44 7.65
C GLU A 99 -12.80 -6.77 8.94
N LYS A 100 -11.60 -6.17 8.92
CA LYS A 100 -10.98 -5.57 10.11
C LYS A 100 -11.17 -4.07 10.22
N SER A 101 -10.99 -3.33 9.12
CA SER A 101 -11.04 -1.87 9.13
C SER A 101 -12.28 -1.25 8.48
N GLY A 102 -13.01 -1.99 7.64
CA GLY A 102 -14.17 -1.46 6.93
C GLY A 102 -13.84 -0.32 5.95
N LEU A 103 -12.57 -0.20 5.54
CA LEU A 103 -12.07 0.79 4.60
C LEU A 103 -12.41 0.45 3.14
N CYS A 104 -12.68 -0.83 2.85
CA CYS A 104 -13.08 -1.32 1.54
C CYS A 104 -14.50 -1.89 1.56
N ASP A 105 -15.27 -1.58 0.52
CA ASP A 105 -16.54 -2.26 0.26
C ASP A 105 -16.28 -3.74 -0.08
N THR A 106 -17.08 -4.64 0.49
CA THR A 106 -16.99 -6.10 0.26
C THR A 106 -17.29 -6.53 -1.18
N SER A 107 -17.71 -5.60 -2.06
CA SER A 107 -17.98 -5.84 -3.47
C SER A 107 -16.79 -5.54 -4.40
N ALA A 108 -15.74 -4.90 -3.89
CA ALA A 108 -14.53 -4.60 -4.65
C ALA A 108 -13.60 -5.82 -4.67
N HIS A 109 -14.03 -6.88 -5.35
CA HIS A 109 -13.08 -7.87 -5.86
C HIS A 109 -12.13 -7.14 -6.82
N HIS A 110 -10.92 -6.84 -6.36
CA HIS A 110 -9.82 -6.58 -7.26
C HIS A 110 -9.66 -7.84 -8.13
N PRO A 111 -9.81 -7.77 -9.47
CA PRO A 111 -9.36 -8.88 -10.29
C PRO A 111 -7.86 -9.00 -10.01
N GLU A 112 -7.46 -10.20 -9.62
CA GLU A 112 -6.06 -10.61 -9.63
C GLU A 112 -5.48 -10.16 -10.97
N VAL A 113 -4.42 -9.35 -10.92
CA VAL A 113 -3.62 -9.10 -12.11
C VAL A 113 -2.94 -10.43 -12.42
N GLU A 114 -3.60 -11.26 -13.22
CA GLU A 114 -2.96 -12.35 -13.94
C GLU A 114 -1.93 -11.73 -14.90
N GLU A 115 -0.69 -12.23 -14.76
CA GLU A 115 0.55 -12.08 -15.55
C GLU A 115 0.65 -11.00 -16.65
#